data_AF-A0A9D9CGX0-F1
#
_entry.id   AF-A0A9D9CGX0-F1
#
_cell.length_a   1.000
_cell.length_b   1.000
_cell.length_c   1.000
_cell.angle_alpha   90.00
_cell.angle_beta   90.00
_cell.angle_gamma   90.00
#
_symmetry.space_group_name_H-M   'P 1'
#
loop_
_entity.id
_entity.type
_entity.pdbx_description
1 polymer ?
#
loop_
_entity_poly.entity_id
_entity_poly.type
_entity_poly.pdbx_seq_one_letter_code
_entity_poly.pdbx_strand_id
1 'polypeptide(L)'
;KAGIPRAGKTQLYDGGTGEAFDQMATVGVTYFMKLGHMVDDKMHARSIGPYSLITQQPLGGKAQFGGQRFGEMEVWALEAHGAAHLLQEILTVKSDDVTGRARTYEAIVKGEPMPTPGLPESLNVLLHELQGLGLSITME
;
A
#
# COMPACT_ATOMS: atom_id res chain seq x y z
N LYS A 1 45.94 15.19 -30.86
CA LYS A 1 44.81 15.67 -30.02
C LYS A 1 43.50 15.36 -30.75
N ALA A 2 42.42 15.02 -30.05
CA ALA A 2 41.19 14.46 -30.63
C ALA A 2 40.21 15.46 -31.31
N GLY A 3 40.60 16.73 -31.54
CA GLY A 3 39.76 17.70 -32.25
C GLY A 3 38.49 18.19 -31.53
N ILE A 4 38.39 17.99 -30.21
CA ILE A 4 37.19 18.27 -29.41
C ILE A 4 37.19 19.73 -28.89
N PRO A 5 36.03 20.41 -28.79
CA PRO A 5 35.91 21.74 -28.20
C PRO A 5 36.51 21.81 -26.78
N ARG A 6 37.22 22.90 -26.49
CA ARG A 6 37.90 23.10 -25.18
C ARG A 6 36.95 23.07 -23.99
N ALA A 7 35.70 23.50 -24.19
CA ALA A 7 34.66 23.52 -23.16
C ALA A 7 33.87 22.20 -23.03
N GLY A 8 34.13 21.19 -23.88
CA GLY A 8 33.38 19.93 -23.91
C GLY A 8 31.90 20.07 -24.29
N LYS A 9 31.51 21.23 -24.86
CA LYS A 9 30.15 21.54 -25.30
C LYS A 9 30.05 21.48 -26.82
N THR A 10 28.91 21.01 -27.33
CA THR A 10 28.59 20.94 -28.76
C THR A 10 27.18 21.48 -29.02
N GLN A 11 26.96 22.01 -30.22
CA GLN A 11 25.61 22.33 -30.69
C GLN A 11 24.85 21.02 -30.92
N LEU A 12 23.66 20.91 -30.37
CA LEU A 12 22.73 19.80 -30.63
C LEU A 12 21.56 20.31 -31.48
N TYR A 13 20.90 19.37 -32.16
CA TYR A 13 19.69 19.59 -32.95
C TYR A 13 18.59 18.69 -32.41
N ASP A 14 17.36 19.18 -32.42
CA ASP A 14 16.19 18.41 -31.98
C ASP A 14 15.86 17.32 -33.02
N GLY A 15 15.74 16.08 -32.55
CA GLY A 15 15.40 14.93 -33.41
C GLY A 15 13.95 14.91 -33.88
N GLY A 16 13.05 15.67 -33.25
CA GLY A 16 11.66 15.79 -33.67
C GLY A 16 11.45 16.84 -34.76
N THR A 17 12.05 18.03 -34.60
CA THR A 17 11.81 19.20 -35.47
C THR A 17 12.93 19.49 -36.46
N GLY A 18 14.17 19.08 -36.15
CA GLY A 18 15.36 19.40 -36.94
C GLY A 18 15.97 20.78 -36.63
N GLU A 19 15.39 21.55 -35.71
CA GLU A 19 15.90 22.87 -35.32
C GLU A 19 17.08 22.76 -34.34
N ALA A 20 17.95 23.78 -34.32
CA ALA A 20 19.08 23.84 -33.39
C ALA A 20 18.61 24.29 -32.00
N PHE A 21 19.11 23.66 -30.94
CA PHE A 21 18.85 24.15 -29.57
C PHE A 21 19.51 25.50 -29.31
N ASP A 22 18.88 26.38 -28.53
CA ASP A 22 19.41 27.73 -28.23
C ASP A 22 20.75 27.70 -27.49
N GLN A 23 21.00 26.65 -26.70
CA GLN A 23 22.22 26.51 -25.89
C GLN A 23 23.00 25.25 -26.25
N MET A 24 24.33 25.39 -26.24
CA MET A 24 25.22 24.24 -26.41
C MET A 24 25.17 23.31 -25.20
N ALA A 25 25.08 22.01 -25.45
CA ALA A 25 25.01 20.98 -24.42
C ALA A 25 26.37 20.28 -24.24
N THR A 26 26.64 19.82 -23.02
CA THR A 26 27.79 18.96 -22.75
C THR A 26 27.46 17.53 -23.16
N VAL A 27 28.26 16.96 -24.06
CA VAL A 27 28.07 15.59 -24.54
C VAL A 27 29.34 14.81 -24.24
N GLY A 28 29.18 13.62 -23.66
CA GLY A 28 30.30 12.77 -23.30
C GLY A 28 29.88 11.31 -23.20
N VAL A 29 30.89 10.44 -23.17
CA VAL A 29 30.68 9.01 -22.97
C VAL A 29 30.70 8.73 -21.47
N THR A 30 29.55 8.38 -20.92
CA THR A 30 29.41 7.99 -19.52
C THR A 30 29.11 6.49 -19.45
N TYR A 31 29.73 5.80 -18.50
CA TYR A 31 29.44 4.40 -18.22
C TYR A 31 28.28 4.31 -17.23
N PHE A 32 27.15 3.74 -17.68
CA PHE A 32 25.97 3.52 -16.85
C PHE A 32 25.87 2.08 -16.38
N MET A 33 25.43 1.89 -15.14
CA MET A 33 25.13 0.58 -14.55
C MET A 33 23.65 0.47 -14.23
N LYS A 34 23.05 -0.69 -14.49
CA LYS A 34 21.67 -1.02 -14.11
C LYS A 34 21.65 -1.68 -12.74
N LEU A 35 20.89 -1.11 -11.81
CA LEU A 35 20.68 -1.69 -10.48
C LEU A 35 19.63 -2.82 -10.53
N GLY A 36 19.71 -3.77 -9.59
CA GLY A 36 18.81 -4.92 -9.51
C GLY A 36 17.40 -4.63 -8.99
N HIS A 37 17.02 -3.37 -8.78
CA HIS A 37 15.72 -2.99 -8.22
C HIS A 37 14.63 -2.96 -9.30
N MET A 38 14.30 -4.13 -9.85
CA MET A 38 13.31 -4.27 -10.91
C MET A 38 11.89 -3.98 -10.39
N VAL A 39 11.04 -3.43 -11.28
CA VAL A 39 9.63 -3.12 -10.95
C VAL A 39 8.84 -4.40 -10.72
N ASP A 40 9.12 -5.45 -11.49
CA ASP A 40 8.45 -6.75 -11.42
C ASP A 40 8.54 -7.37 -10.01
N ASP A 41 9.66 -7.14 -9.32
CA ASP A 41 9.86 -7.61 -7.94
C ASP A 41 9.03 -6.85 -6.92
N LYS A 42 8.67 -5.60 -7.22
CA LYS A 42 7.96 -4.69 -6.30
C LYS A 42 6.45 -4.68 -6.50
N MET A 43 5.97 -4.90 -7.72
CA MET A 43 4.53 -4.95 -7.98
C MET A 43 3.88 -6.15 -7.27
N HIS A 44 2.82 -5.87 -6.52
CA HIS A 44 2.00 -6.86 -5.80
C HIS A 44 0.63 -6.26 -5.49
N ALA A 45 -0.43 -7.05 -5.68
CA ALA A 45 -1.79 -6.68 -5.33
C ALA A 45 -2.52 -7.88 -4.75
N ARG A 46 -3.53 -7.60 -3.92
CA ARG A 46 -4.31 -8.62 -3.21
C ARG A 46 -5.76 -8.17 -3.08
N SER A 47 -6.69 -9.09 -3.28
CA SER A 47 -8.10 -8.97 -2.91
C SER A 47 -8.41 -9.76 -1.63
N ILE A 48 -8.21 -11.08 -1.67
CA ILE A 48 -8.41 -12.03 -0.54
C ILE A 48 -7.16 -12.92 -0.45
N GLY A 49 -6.87 -13.46 0.73
CA GLY A 49 -5.73 -14.37 0.91
C GLY A 49 -5.71 -14.96 2.34
N PRO A 50 -4.55 -15.45 2.83
CA PRO A 50 -4.44 -16.03 4.16
C PRO A 50 -4.50 -14.99 5.29
N TYR A 51 -4.99 -15.45 6.45
CA TYR A 51 -5.15 -14.66 7.68
C TYR A 51 -4.41 -15.30 8.84
N SER A 52 -4.04 -14.50 9.83
CA SER A 52 -3.47 -14.95 11.09
C SER A 52 -4.50 -15.76 11.89
N LEU A 53 -4.07 -16.83 12.55
CA LEU A 53 -4.95 -17.64 13.40
C LEU A 53 -5.37 -16.90 14.67
N ILE A 54 -4.52 -16.02 15.20
CA ILE A 54 -4.75 -15.34 16.49
C ILE A 54 -5.67 -14.14 16.29
N THR A 55 -5.26 -13.19 15.46
CA THR A 55 -5.95 -11.90 15.31
C THR A 55 -6.88 -11.83 14.10
N GLN A 56 -6.94 -12.88 13.26
CA GLN A 56 -7.74 -12.91 12.03
C GLN A 56 -7.41 -11.79 11.01
N GLN A 57 -6.27 -11.12 11.17
CA GLN A 57 -5.78 -10.08 10.27
C GLN A 57 -5.02 -10.69 9.06
N PRO A 58 -5.01 -10.00 7.90
CA PRO A 58 -4.24 -10.44 6.74
C PRO A 58 -2.75 -10.59 7.04
N LEU A 59 -2.12 -11.65 6.53
CA LEU A 59 -0.65 -11.80 6.65
C LEU A 59 0.10 -10.71 5.87
N GLY A 60 1.36 -10.44 6.24
CA GLY A 60 2.22 -9.47 5.57
C GLY A 60 3.15 -10.08 4.53
N GLY A 61 3.58 -9.27 3.55
CA GLY A 61 4.64 -9.61 2.59
C GLY A 61 4.17 -10.31 1.30
N LYS A 62 4.83 -9.97 0.19
CA LYS A 62 4.51 -10.47 -1.16
C LYS A 62 4.50 -12.00 -1.26
N ALA A 63 5.46 -12.66 -0.61
CA ALA A 63 5.62 -14.12 -0.67
C ALA A 63 4.45 -14.92 -0.09
N GLN A 64 3.68 -14.33 0.84
CA GLN A 64 2.56 -14.98 1.50
C GLN A 64 1.21 -14.49 0.96
N PHE A 65 1.21 -13.85 -0.22
CA PHE A 65 0.06 -13.09 -0.71
C PHE A 65 -0.45 -12.12 0.36
N GLY A 66 0.48 -11.43 1.03
CA GLY A 66 0.19 -10.55 2.13
C GLY A 66 -0.53 -9.26 1.74
N GLY A 67 -1.23 -8.66 2.70
CA GLY A 67 -1.84 -7.35 2.59
C GLY A 67 -0.82 -6.25 2.90
N GLN A 68 -1.18 -5.01 2.55
CA GLN A 68 -0.41 -3.83 2.96
C GLN A 68 -0.84 -3.41 4.37
N ARG A 69 0.13 -2.96 5.16
CA ARG A 69 -0.16 -2.40 6.49
C ARG A 69 -0.80 -1.03 6.31
N PHE A 70 -2.02 -0.88 6.80
CA PHE A 70 -2.61 0.43 7.05
C PHE A 70 -2.16 0.86 8.46
N GLY A 71 -1.30 1.86 8.52
CA GLY A 71 -0.65 2.28 9.77
C GLY A 71 -1.43 3.36 10.50
N GLU A 72 -0.89 3.72 11.66
CA GLU A 72 -1.45 4.73 12.56
C GLU A 72 -1.49 6.12 11.91
N MET A 73 -0.45 6.48 11.16
CA MET A 73 -0.41 7.79 10.47
C MET A 73 -1.46 7.88 9.36
N GLU A 74 -1.77 6.77 8.68
CA GLU A 74 -2.85 6.74 7.69
C GLU A 74 -4.24 6.81 8.34
N VAL A 75 -4.42 6.22 9.52
CA VAL A 75 -5.63 6.39 10.34
C VAL A 75 -5.83 7.86 10.69
N TRP A 76 -4.80 8.53 11.23
CA TRP A 76 -4.86 9.96 11.56
C TRP A 76 -5.20 10.83 10.35
N ALA A 77 -4.66 10.49 9.18
CA ALA A 77 -4.97 11.22 7.96
C ALA A 77 -6.47 11.11 7.62
N LEU A 78 -7.07 9.91 7.73
CA LEU A 78 -8.51 9.73 7.49
C LEU A 78 -9.38 10.40 8.54
N GLU A 79 -8.97 10.37 9.80
CA GLU A 79 -9.65 11.07 10.89
C GLU A 79 -9.65 12.59 10.67
N ALA A 80 -8.51 13.16 10.27
CA ALA A 80 -8.39 14.58 9.95
C ALA A 80 -9.31 15.01 8.79
N HIS A 81 -9.54 14.11 7.83
CA HIS A 81 -10.51 14.32 6.75
C HIS A 81 -11.98 14.08 7.16
N GLY A 82 -12.24 13.59 8.37
CA GLY A 82 -13.59 13.25 8.84
C GLY A 82 -14.20 12.04 8.13
N ALA A 83 -13.38 11.16 7.55
CA ALA A 83 -13.81 10.03 6.73
C ALA A 83 -14.26 8.81 7.58
N ALA A 84 -15.21 9.00 8.48
CA ALA A 84 -15.60 8.01 9.49
C ALA A 84 -16.07 6.66 8.91
N HIS A 85 -16.91 6.68 7.86
CA HIS A 85 -17.40 5.44 7.23
C HIS A 85 -16.28 4.64 6.56
N LEU A 86 -15.35 5.33 5.90
CA LEU A 86 -14.23 4.69 5.23
C LEU A 86 -13.24 4.11 6.24
N LEU A 87 -12.99 4.84 7.33
CA LEU A 87 -12.15 4.35 8.42
C LEU A 87 -12.77 3.12 9.09
N GLN A 88 -14.08 3.14 9.37
CA GLN A 88 -14.80 2.00 9.92
C GLN A 88 -14.66 0.78 9.00
N GLU A 89 -14.86 0.94 7.69
CA GLU A 89 -14.75 -0.15 6.71
C GLU A 89 -13.34 -0.77 6.67
N ILE A 90 -12.30 0.07 6.71
CA ILE A 90 -10.90 -0.39 6.69
C ILE A 90 -10.56 -1.17 7.96
N LEU A 91 -10.98 -0.68 9.13
CA LEU A 91 -10.60 -1.27 10.42
C LEU A 91 -11.42 -2.50 10.79
N THR A 92 -12.56 -2.76 10.14
CA THR A 92 -13.47 -3.86 10.48
C THR A 92 -13.57 -4.89 9.35
N VAL A 93 -14.50 -4.70 8.41
CA VAL A 93 -14.88 -5.66 7.36
C VAL A 93 -13.74 -6.00 6.38
N LYS A 94 -12.75 -5.11 6.23
CA LYS A 94 -11.54 -5.35 5.41
C LYS A 94 -10.38 -5.97 6.18
N SER A 95 -10.46 -6.05 7.51
CA SER A 95 -9.37 -6.50 8.37
C SER A 95 -9.71 -7.82 9.06
N ASP A 96 -10.35 -7.78 10.23
CA ASP A 96 -10.46 -8.88 11.19
C ASP A 96 -11.90 -9.21 11.63
N ASP A 97 -12.93 -8.58 11.06
CA ASP A 97 -14.31 -9.06 11.20
C ASP A 97 -14.54 -10.30 10.31
N VAL A 98 -14.37 -11.48 10.90
CA VAL A 98 -14.48 -12.78 10.21
C VAL A 98 -15.84 -12.93 9.52
N THR A 99 -16.92 -12.58 10.21
CA THR A 99 -18.29 -12.74 9.70
C THR A 99 -18.68 -11.64 8.73
N GLY A 100 -18.33 -10.39 9.05
CA GLY A 100 -18.61 -9.22 8.23
C GLY A 100 -17.89 -9.25 6.90
N ARG A 101 -16.66 -9.78 6.85
CA ARG A 101 -15.89 -9.92 5.60
C ARG A 101 -16.55 -10.88 4.61
N ALA A 102 -17.00 -12.04 5.07
CA ALA A 102 -17.69 -13.02 4.21
C ALA A 102 -19.01 -12.45 3.66
N ARG A 103 -19.81 -11.83 4.54
CA ARG A 103 -21.08 -11.18 4.14
C ARG A 103 -20.85 -10.01 3.18
N THR A 104 -19.81 -9.21 3.42
CA THR A 104 -19.43 -8.09 2.56
C THR A 104 -19.09 -8.58 1.16
N TYR A 105 -18.30 -9.66 1.06
CA TYR A 105 -17.97 -10.26 -0.23
C TYR A 105 -19.23 -10.74 -0.96
N GLU A 106 -20.12 -11.45 -0.27
CA GLU A 106 -21.39 -11.90 -0.87
C GLU A 106 -22.27 -10.73 -1.33
N ALA A 107 -22.38 -9.68 -0.51
CA ALA A 107 -23.17 -8.50 -0.83
C ALA A 107 -22.64 -7.79 -2.09
N ILE A 108 -21.33 -7.63 -2.21
CA ILE A 108 -20.68 -7.05 -3.40
C ILE A 108 -20.98 -7.89 -4.64
N VAL A 109 -20.89 -9.22 -4.54
CA VAL A 109 -21.16 -10.13 -5.67
C VAL A 109 -22.64 -10.09 -6.09
N LYS A 110 -23.56 -9.97 -5.14
CA LYS A 110 -25.01 -9.93 -5.38
C LYS A 110 -25.55 -8.54 -5.72
N GLY A 111 -24.75 -7.49 -5.52
CA GLY A 111 -25.20 -6.10 -5.65
C GLY A 111 -26.15 -5.65 -4.52
N GLU A 112 -26.05 -6.30 -3.35
CA GLU A 112 -26.83 -5.98 -2.16
C GLU A 112 -26.15 -4.88 -1.33
N PRO A 113 -26.89 -4.16 -0.46
CA PRO A 113 -26.29 -3.17 0.42
C PRO A 113 -25.27 -3.80 1.37
N MET A 114 -24.24 -3.02 1.70
CA MET A 114 -23.17 -3.45 2.61
C MET A 114 -23.74 -3.78 4.01
N PRO A 115 -23.30 -4.90 4.62
CA PRO A 115 -23.74 -5.26 5.96
C PRO A 115 -23.16 -4.30 7.02
N THR A 116 -23.83 -4.21 8.17
CA THR A 116 -23.30 -3.47 9.32
C THR A 116 -22.05 -4.17 9.86
N PRO A 117 -20.93 -3.44 10.06
CA PRO A 117 -19.72 -4.00 10.65
C PRO A 117 -19.91 -4.50 12.08
N GLY A 118 -19.23 -5.59 12.43
CA GLY A 118 -19.17 -6.12 13.80
C GLY A 118 -17.99 -5.60 14.61
N LEU A 119 -17.76 -6.25 15.76
CA LEU A 119 -16.59 -6.01 16.60
C LEU A 119 -15.34 -6.70 16.01
N PRO A 120 -14.19 -6.00 15.92
CA PRO A 120 -12.91 -6.59 15.53
C PRO A 120 -12.47 -7.75 16.42
N GLU A 121 -11.96 -8.83 15.84
CA GLU A 121 -11.46 -9.97 16.62
C GLU A 121 -10.22 -9.61 17.45
N SER A 122 -9.41 -8.64 17.00
CA SER A 122 -8.27 -8.12 17.76
C SER A 122 -8.67 -7.54 19.13
N LEU A 123 -9.86 -6.93 19.24
CA LEU A 123 -10.38 -6.44 20.52
C LEU A 123 -10.80 -7.60 21.43
N ASN A 124 -11.41 -8.65 20.87
CA ASN A 124 -11.73 -9.86 21.63
C ASN A 124 -10.45 -10.50 22.18
N VAL A 125 -9.39 -10.61 21.37
CA VAL A 125 -8.09 -11.12 21.82
C VAL A 125 -7.55 -10.28 22.98
N LEU A 126 -7.58 -8.95 22.87
CA LEU A 126 -7.15 -8.05 23.95
C LEU A 126 -7.93 -8.28 25.25
N LEU A 127 -9.26 -8.41 25.18
CA LEU A 127 -10.09 -8.66 26.37
C LEU A 127 -9.73 -9.99 27.04
N HIS A 128 -9.50 -11.05 26.26
CA HIS A 128 -9.08 -12.36 26.80
C HIS A 128 -7.67 -12.31 27.39
N GLU A 129 -6.75 -11.55 26.81
CA GLU A 129 -5.40 -11.35 27.38
C GLU A 129 -5.46 -10.65 28.74
N LEU A 130 -6.29 -9.61 28.87
CA LEU A 130 -6.49 -8.90 30.14
C LEU A 130 -7.18 -9.78 31.20
N GLN A 131 -8.17 -10.59 30.80
CA GLN A 131 -8.79 -11.58 31.68
C GLN A 131 -7.79 -12.66 32.13
N GLY A 132 -6.86 -13.05 31.27
CA GLY A 132 -5.75 -13.95 31.62
C GLY A 132 -4.83 -13.40 32.71
N LEU A 133 -4.77 -12.07 32.87
CA LEU A 133 -4.06 -11.39 33.97
C LEU A 133 -4.89 -11.29 35.26
N GLY A 134 -6.11 -11.80 35.27
CA GLY A 134 -7.04 -11.71 36.40
C GLY A 134 -7.80 -10.38 36.48
N LEU A 135 -7.82 -9.58 35.41
CA LEU A 135 -8.62 -8.36 35.34
C LEU A 135 -10.03 -8.69 34.83
N SER A 136 -11.05 -8.30 35.59
CA SER A 136 -12.44 -8.41 35.16
C SER A 136 -12.81 -7.18 34.34
N ILE A 137 -12.97 -7.36 33.03
CA ILE A 137 -13.39 -6.30 32.10
C ILE A 137 -14.64 -6.80 31.37
N THR A 138 -15.68 -5.97 31.42
CA THR A 138 -16.96 -6.20 30.76
C THR A 138 -17.26 -5.01 29.86
N MET A 139 -17.74 -5.28 28.65
CA MET A 139 -18.27 -4.26 27.75
C MET A 139 -19.72 -4.01 28.14
N GLU A 140 -20.05 -2.78 28.58
CA GLU A 140 -21.43 -2.34 28.80
C GLU A 140 -22.13 -1.94 27.49
#